data_AF-A0A6M3KIF6-F1
#
_entry.id   AF-A0A6M3KIF6-F1
#
_cell.length_a   1.000
_cell.length_b   1.000
_cell.length_c   1.000
_cell.angle_alpha   90.00
_cell.angle_beta   90.00
_cell.angle_gamma   90.00
#
_symmetry.space_group_name_H-M   'P 1'
#
loop_
_entity.id
_entity.type
_entity.pdbx_description
1 polymer ?
#
loop_
_entity_poly.entity_id
_entity_poly.type
_entity_poly.pdbx_seq_one_letter_code
_entity_poly.pdbx_strand_id
1 'polypeptide(L)'
;MLITKKFNHGLGILPVSLFVELCSPNLDINKLYKEITDTRCNDIIFFNNISENADCLRWILPRLISDGCFVSLVMKHDILYDLPCNRVICFLNCSSFQSEFKKTKLQLFTENDIVVVYGDFVIDRINKCLNLLKKIELKSKVLFYYKDRNELTALLDNGIDFVFPYEGKLFIT
;
A
#
# COMPACT_ATOMS: atom_id res chain seq x y z
N MET A 1 9.17 -13.03 17.30
CA MET A 1 8.84 -12.85 15.88
C MET A 1 7.34 -13.04 15.75
N LEU A 2 6.59 -11.95 15.57
CA LEU A 2 5.15 -12.02 15.43
C LEU A 2 4.83 -11.87 13.94
N ILE A 3 4.66 -12.99 13.23
CA ILE A 3 4.00 -12.94 11.93
C ILE A 3 2.52 -12.84 12.23
N THR A 4 1.95 -11.64 12.13
CA THR A 4 0.49 -11.50 12.14
C THR A 4 -0.03 -11.97 10.79
N LYS A 5 -0.28 -13.28 10.65
CA LYS A 5 -0.90 -13.87 9.45
C LYS A 5 -2.36 -13.43 9.40
N LYS A 6 -2.61 -12.29 8.76
CA LYS A 6 -3.95 -11.90 8.34
C LYS A 6 -4.06 -12.21 6.86
N PHE A 7 -5.07 -12.96 6.48
CA PHE A 7 -5.44 -13.10 5.07
C PHE A 7 -6.46 -12.02 4.76
N ASN A 8 -6.26 -11.33 3.65
CA ASN A 8 -7.36 -10.62 3.05
C ASN A 8 -8.27 -11.64 2.32
N HIS A 9 -9.58 -11.57 2.51
CA HIS A 9 -10.57 -12.42 1.82
C HIS A 9 -10.77 -12.05 0.33
N GLY A 10 -9.81 -11.35 -0.28
CA GLY A 10 -9.95 -10.74 -1.60
C GLY A 10 -10.77 -9.46 -1.50
N LEU A 11 -10.12 -8.31 -1.67
CA LEU A 11 -10.81 -7.01 -1.69
C LEU A 11 -11.22 -6.62 -3.12
N GLY A 12 -11.46 -7.60 -4.01
CA GLY A 12 -11.70 -7.41 -5.44
C GLY A 12 -10.47 -6.93 -6.23
N ILE A 13 -9.70 -5.97 -5.69
CA ILE A 13 -8.51 -5.37 -6.29
C ILE A 13 -7.22 -6.04 -5.81
N LEU A 14 -7.24 -6.61 -4.60
CA LEU A 14 -6.12 -7.35 -4.02
C LEU A 14 -6.47 -8.84 -3.95
N PRO A 15 -5.61 -9.75 -4.45
CA PRO A 15 -5.79 -11.18 -4.25
C PRO A 15 -5.68 -11.54 -2.77
N VAL A 16 -5.85 -12.83 -2.44
CA VAL A 16 -5.58 -13.30 -1.08
C VAL A 16 -4.10 -13.09 -0.79
N SER A 17 -3.80 -12.15 0.10
CA SER A 17 -2.44 -11.75 0.43
C SER A 17 -2.02 -12.22 1.81
N LEU A 18 -0.74 -12.58 1.95
CA LEU A 18 -0.05 -12.72 3.23
C LEU A 18 0.48 -11.35 3.66
N PHE A 19 0.03 -10.87 4.82
CA PHE A 19 0.61 -9.68 5.45
C PHE A 19 1.82 -10.06 6.32
N VAL A 20 2.96 -9.43 6.05
CA VAL A 20 4.22 -9.65 6.76
C VAL A 20 4.65 -8.38 7.47
N GLU A 21 4.65 -8.43 8.79
CA GLU A 21 5.15 -7.35 9.65
C GLU A 21 6.56 -7.67 10.15
N LEU A 22 7.49 -6.73 10.00
CA LEU A 22 8.87 -6.89 10.47
C LEU A 22 9.04 -6.22 11.84
N CYS A 23 8.86 -6.99 12.93
CA CYS A 23 8.85 -6.44 14.29
C CYS A 23 10.22 -6.40 15.00
N SER A 24 11.34 -6.63 14.30
CA SER A 24 12.68 -6.61 14.90
C SER A 24 13.77 -6.42 13.84
N PRO A 25 14.87 -5.70 14.11
CA PRO A 25 16.00 -5.61 13.20
C PRO A 25 16.86 -6.89 13.15
N ASN A 26 16.80 -7.74 14.18
CA ASN A 26 17.60 -8.97 14.28
C ASN A 26 16.80 -10.20 13.84
N LEU A 27 16.27 -10.16 12.61
CA LEU A 27 15.49 -11.26 12.06
C LEU A 27 16.40 -12.36 11.53
N ASP A 28 16.07 -13.61 11.86
CA ASP A 28 16.58 -14.76 11.14
C ASP A 28 15.92 -14.80 9.75
N ILE A 29 16.66 -14.28 8.77
CA ILE A 29 16.21 -14.12 7.38
C ILE A 29 15.79 -15.46 6.76
N ASN A 30 16.55 -16.53 7.04
CA ASN A 30 16.26 -17.86 6.48
C ASN A 30 14.97 -18.43 7.07
N LYS A 31 14.79 -18.30 8.38
CA LYS A 31 13.55 -18.71 9.05
C LYS A 31 12.36 -17.93 8.53
N LEU A 32 12.47 -16.61 8.38
CA LEU A 32 11.41 -15.76 7.85
C LEU A 32 11.01 -16.17 6.43
N TYR A 33 11.98 -16.34 5.54
CA TYR A 33 11.73 -16.77 4.16
C TYR A 33 11.05 -18.15 4.09
N LYS A 34 11.48 -19.10 4.91
CA LYS A 34 10.82 -20.40 5.03
C LYS A 34 9.37 -20.27 5.51
N GLU A 35 9.14 -19.48 6.56
CA GLU A 35 7.78 -19.29 7.10
C GLU A 35 6.82 -18.61 6.12
N ILE A 36 7.33 -17.72 5.26
CA ILE A 36 6.57 -17.11 4.16
C ILE A 36 6.24 -18.16 3.08
N THR A 37 7.25 -18.88 2.59
CA THR A 37 7.08 -19.85 1.49
C THR A 37 6.21 -21.06 1.89
N ASP A 38 6.27 -21.49 3.15
CA ASP A 38 5.42 -22.55 3.70
C ASP A 38 3.91 -22.19 3.67
N THR A 39 3.56 -20.90 3.55
CA THR A 39 2.14 -20.48 3.43
C THR A 39 1.51 -20.79 2.08
N ARG A 40 2.32 -21.00 1.03
CA ARG A 40 1.87 -21.15 -0.37
C ARG A 40 1.00 -19.98 -0.87
N CYS A 41 1.14 -18.81 -0.26
CA CYS A 41 0.47 -17.59 -0.69
C CYS A 41 1.38 -16.84 -1.66
N ASN A 42 0.88 -16.60 -2.87
CA ASN A 42 1.68 -15.95 -3.92
C ASN A 42 1.65 -14.43 -3.83
N ASP A 43 0.69 -13.79 -3.16
CA ASP A 43 0.69 -12.34 -2.97
C ASP A 43 1.13 -12.01 -1.54
N ILE A 44 2.18 -11.21 -1.41
CA ILE A 44 2.85 -10.95 -0.13
C ILE A 44 2.95 -9.43 0.05
N ILE A 45 2.47 -8.93 1.18
CA ILE A 45 2.48 -7.50 1.51
C ILE A 45 3.36 -7.30 2.74
N PHE A 46 4.51 -6.65 2.55
CA PHE A 46 5.37 -6.23 3.66
C PHE A 46 4.95 -4.84 4.14
N PHE A 47 4.87 -4.67 5.46
CA PHE A 47 4.51 -3.42 6.10
C PHE A 47 5.25 -3.22 7.43
N ASN A 48 5.32 -1.96 7.87
CA ASN A 48 6.02 -1.48 9.08
C ASN A 48 7.53 -1.78 9.12
N ASN A 49 8.29 -0.88 9.77
CA ASN A 49 9.74 -0.99 10.01
C ASN A 49 10.59 -1.39 8.79
N ILE A 50 10.12 -1.08 7.57
CA ILE A 50 10.78 -1.48 6.32
C ILE A 50 12.18 -0.87 6.24
N SER A 51 12.33 0.40 6.62
CA SER A 51 13.63 1.09 6.63
C SER A 51 14.64 0.43 7.58
N GLU A 52 14.20 -0.01 8.75
CA GLU A 52 15.05 -0.68 9.75
C GLU A 52 15.47 -2.09 9.31
N ASN A 53 14.74 -2.66 8.35
CA ASN A 53 14.93 -4.02 7.86
C ASN A 53 15.34 -4.06 6.39
N ALA A 54 15.91 -2.98 5.86
CA ALA A 54 16.23 -2.86 4.44
C ALA A 54 17.15 -3.99 3.96
N ASP A 55 18.14 -4.41 4.75
CA ASP A 55 19.06 -5.50 4.36
C ASP A 55 18.38 -6.88 4.32
N CYS A 56 17.51 -7.15 5.30
CA CYS A 56 16.65 -8.34 5.30
C CYS A 56 15.77 -8.39 4.05
N LEU A 57 15.14 -7.26 3.71
CA LEU A 57 14.29 -7.12 2.53
C LEU A 57 15.08 -7.25 1.22
N ARG A 58 16.27 -6.64 1.12
CA ARG A 58 17.15 -6.82 -0.05
C ARG A 58 17.50 -8.28 -0.29
N TRP A 59 17.57 -9.08 0.76
CA TRP A 59 17.82 -10.51 0.63
C TRP A 59 16.55 -11.30 0.26
N ILE A 60 15.42 -11.04 0.93
CA ILE A 60 14.19 -11.85 0.78
C ILE A 60 13.42 -11.51 -0.50
N LEU A 61 13.23 -10.23 -0.81
CA LEU A 61 12.31 -9.82 -1.86
C LEU A 61 12.68 -10.37 -3.25
N PRO A 62 13.95 -10.33 -3.73
CA PRO A 62 14.30 -10.91 -5.02
C PRO A 62 14.03 -12.42 -5.10
N ARG A 63 14.22 -13.14 -3.99
CA ARG A 63 14.00 -14.60 -3.94
C ARG A 63 12.53 -14.92 -4.05
N LEU A 64 11.69 -14.26 -3.25
CA LEU A 64 10.23 -14.41 -3.34
C LEU A 64 9.71 -14.13 -4.76
N ILE A 65 10.20 -13.06 -5.40
CA ILE A 65 9.84 -12.73 -6.78
C ILE A 65 10.29 -13.81 -7.75
N SER A 66 11.53 -14.31 -7.61
CA SER A 66 12.06 -15.41 -8.41
C SER A 66 11.27 -16.72 -8.25
N ASP A 67 10.68 -16.95 -7.08
CA ASP A 67 9.84 -18.10 -6.79
C ASP A 67 8.39 -17.90 -7.25
N GLY A 68 8.09 -16.81 -7.96
CA GLY A 68 6.78 -16.52 -8.53
C GLY A 68 5.81 -15.80 -7.58
N CYS A 69 6.29 -15.26 -6.45
CA CYS A 69 5.47 -14.41 -5.60
C CYS A 69 5.32 -13.00 -6.20
N PHE A 70 4.13 -12.43 -6.09
CA PHE A 70 3.86 -11.02 -6.27
C PHE A 70 4.08 -10.29 -4.94
N VAL A 71 5.08 -9.42 -4.89
CA VAL A 71 5.55 -8.78 -3.66
C VAL A 71 5.19 -7.31 -3.65
N SER A 72 4.51 -6.88 -2.59
CA SER A 72 4.09 -5.50 -2.36
C SER A 72 4.76 -4.90 -1.14
N LEU A 73 5.17 -3.63 -1.23
CA LEU A 73 5.74 -2.88 -0.11
C LEU A 73 4.82 -1.73 0.30
N VAL A 74 4.42 -1.67 1.57
CA VAL A 74 3.69 -0.53 2.13
C VAL A 74 4.66 0.56 2.55
N MET A 75 4.82 1.59 1.71
CA MET A 75 5.81 2.66 1.92
C MET A 75 5.21 3.90 2.59
N LYS A 76 5.97 4.45 3.55
CA LYS A 76 5.73 5.78 4.16
C LYS A 76 6.82 6.82 3.82
N HIS A 77 8.01 6.40 3.36
CA HIS A 77 9.19 7.26 3.21
C HIS A 77 10.06 6.92 2.00
N ASP A 78 10.91 7.87 1.60
CA ASP A 78 11.60 7.92 0.29
C ASP A 78 12.78 6.94 0.12
N ILE A 79 13.22 6.28 1.19
CA ILE A 79 14.46 5.47 1.20
C ILE A 79 14.26 4.10 0.53
N LEU A 80 13.03 3.73 0.17
CA LEU A 80 12.67 2.34 -0.16
C LEU A 80 12.41 2.09 -1.65
N TYR A 81 12.56 3.10 -2.53
CA TYR A 81 12.35 2.93 -3.98
C TYR A 81 13.37 1.99 -4.65
N ASP A 82 14.50 1.71 -3.98
CA ASP A 82 15.53 0.83 -4.51
C ASP A 82 15.30 -0.66 -4.15
N LEU A 83 14.27 -0.97 -3.35
CA LEU A 83 13.94 -2.34 -3.01
C LEU A 83 13.20 -3.02 -4.17
N PRO A 84 13.58 -4.24 -4.57
CA PRO A 84 12.90 -4.96 -5.62
C PRO A 84 11.51 -5.39 -5.12
N CYS A 85 10.46 -4.90 -5.77
CA CYS A 85 9.08 -5.27 -5.51
C CYS A 85 8.27 -5.18 -6.81
N ASN A 86 7.12 -5.84 -6.84
CA ASN A 86 6.18 -5.75 -7.97
C ASN A 86 5.24 -4.56 -7.84
N ARG A 87 5.00 -4.10 -6.60
CA ARG A 87 4.05 -3.03 -6.28
C ARG A 87 4.47 -2.25 -5.04
N VAL A 88 4.37 -0.93 -5.11
CA VAL A 88 4.39 -0.03 -3.97
C VAL A 88 2.95 0.34 -3.60
N ILE A 89 2.66 0.26 -2.30
CA ILE A 89 1.42 0.76 -1.70
C ILE A 89 1.78 1.96 -0.84
N CYS A 90 1.47 3.16 -1.30
CA CYS A 90 1.79 4.41 -0.61
C CYS A 90 0.57 4.94 0.12
N PHE A 91 0.71 5.30 1.38
CA PHE A 91 -0.35 5.94 2.15
C PHE A 91 -0.10 7.44 2.28
N LEU A 92 -1.07 8.25 1.87
CA LEU A 92 -1.03 9.70 1.96
C LEU A 92 -2.18 10.20 2.85
N ASN A 93 -1.87 10.96 3.89
CA ASN A 93 -2.91 11.56 4.72
C ASN A 93 -3.51 12.78 4.01
N CYS A 94 -4.83 12.81 3.85
CA CYS A 94 -5.57 13.90 3.21
C CYS A 94 -5.32 15.27 3.89
N SER A 95 -5.12 15.29 5.21
CA SER A 95 -4.88 16.51 5.98
C SER A 95 -3.48 17.10 5.76
N SER A 96 -2.48 16.24 5.54
CA SER A 96 -1.08 16.61 5.24
C SER A 96 -0.68 16.31 3.79
N PHE A 97 -1.66 16.16 2.89
CA PHE A 97 -1.44 15.62 1.55
C PHE A 97 -0.37 16.39 0.80
N GLN A 98 -0.37 17.72 0.85
CA GLN A 98 0.60 18.53 0.12
C GLN A 98 2.04 18.33 0.60
N SER A 99 2.27 18.13 1.90
CA SER A 99 3.63 17.92 2.42
C SER A 99 4.10 16.49 2.19
N GLU A 100 3.20 15.51 2.28
CA GLU A 100 3.51 14.10 1.96
C GLU A 100 3.75 13.91 0.46
N PHE A 101 2.88 14.48 -0.38
CA PHE A 101 2.99 14.47 -1.84
C PHE A 101 4.33 15.02 -2.32
N LYS A 102 4.85 16.08 -1.70
CA LYS A 102 6.16 16.66 -2.04
C LYS A 102 7.34 15.76 -1.66
N LYS A 103 7.18 14.92 -0.65
CA LYS A 103 8.23 13.97 -0.21
C LYS A 103 8.21 12.75 -1.11
N THR A 104 7.04 12.19 -1.35
CA THR A 104 6.87 11.00 -2.18
C THR A 104 7.17 11.26 -3.65
N LYS A 105 7.93 10.37 -4.29
CA LYS A 105 8.22 10.39 -5.72
C LYS A 105 7.09 9.73 -6.53
N LEU A 106 5.85 10.20 -6.37
CA LEU A 106 4.65 9.58 -6.98
C LEU A 106 4.72 9.51 -8.52
N GLN A 107 5.46 10.40 -9.16
CA GLN A 107 5.71 10.38 -10.60
C GLN A 107 6.47 9.13 -11.09
N LEU A 108 7.14 8.41 -10.18
CA LEU A 108 7.81 7.15 -10.49
C LEU A 108 6.85 5.95 -10.46
N PHE A 109 5.62 6.16 -10.01
CA PHE A 109 4.66 5.08 -9.84
C PHE A 109 4.14 4.61 -11.20
N THR A 110 3.99 3.29 -11.29
CA THR A 110 3.48 2.55 -12.43
C THR A 110 2.00 2.20 -12.23
N GLU A 111 1.38 1.62 -13.25
CA GLU A 111 -0.01 1.13 -13.20
C GLU A 111 -0.27 0.04 -12.16
N ASN A 112 0.79 -0.65 -11.71
CA ASN A 112 0.72 -1.68 -10.69
C ASN A 112 0.72 -1.10 -9.26
N ASP A 113 1.18 0.14 -9.10
CA ASP A 113 1.29 0.79 -7.81
C ASP A 113 -0.06 1.32 -7.33
N ILE A 114 -0.17 1.51 -6.01
CA ILE A 114 -1.40 1.97 -5.36
C ILE A 114 -1.07 3.15 -4.44
N VAL A 115 -1.86 4.22 -4.57
CA VAL A 115 -1.86 5.35 -3.64
C VAL A 115 -3.14 5.29 -2.82
N VAL A 116 -3.02 5.16 -1.51
CA VAL A 116 -4.14 5.17 -0.57
C VAL A 116 -4.18 6.52 0.13
N VAL A 117 -5.22 7.31 -0.14
CA VAL A 117 -5.47 8.58 0.51
C VAL A 117 -6.39 8.37 1.70
N TYR A 118 -5.96 8.72 2.91
CA TYR A 118 -6.72 8.44 4.15
C TYR A 118 -6.83 9.67 5.05
N GLY A 119 -7.79 9.67 5.99
CA GLY A 119 -7.98 10.73 6.98
C GLY A 119 -9.35 11.37 6.89
N ASP A 120 -9.53 12.52 7.54
CA ASP A 120 -10.84 13.18 7.59
C ASP A 120 -11.11 13.96 6.29
N PHE A 121 -12.15 13.56 5.59
CA PHE A 121 -12.51 14.10 4.29
C PHE A 121 -13.46 15.28 4.42
N VAL A 122 -12.89 16.48 4.41
CA VAL A 122 -13.64 17.71 4.13
C VAL A 122 -13.58 17.96 2.62
N ILE A 123 -14.70 18.32 1.99
CA ILE A 123 -14.81 18.51 0.52
C ILE A 123 -13.65 19.35 -0.05
N ASP A 124 -13.32 20.47 0.60
CA ASP A 124 -12.20 21.32 0.17
C ASP A 124 -10.84 20.61 0.14
N ARG A 125 -10.61 19.66 1.05
CA ARG A 125 -9.37 18.87 1.11
C ARG A 125 -9.35 17.79 0.03
N ILE A 126 -10.47 17.13 -0.22
CA ILE A 126 -10.63 16.18 -1.32
C ILE A 126 -10.29 16.87 -2.64
N ASN A 127 -10.89 18.04 -2.89
CA ASN A 127 -10.66 18.84 -4.09
C ASN A 127 -9.19 19.24 -4.25
N LYS A 128 -8.52 19.62 -3.16
CA LYS A 128 -7.07 19.90 -3.17
C LYS A 128 -6.25 18.66 -3.52
N CYS A 129 -6.57 17.49 -2.97
CA CYS A 129 -5.89 16.24 -3.28
C CYS A 129 -6.06 15.86 -4.75
N LEU A 130 -7.31 15.88 -5.26
CA LEU A 130 -7.63 15.59 -6.65
C LEU A 130 -6.91 16.54 -7.61
N ASN A 131 -6.90 17.83 -7.32
CA ASN A 131 -6.20 18.82 -8.14
C ASN A 131 -4.68 18.60 -8.16
N LEU A 132 -4.08 18.09 -7.09
CA LEU A 132 -2.65 17.74 -7.06
C LEU A 132 -2.37 16.45 -7.83
N LEU A 133 -3.21 15.43 -7.68
CA LEU A 133 -3.10 14.17 -8.41
C LEU A 133 -3.26 14.37 -9.93
N LYS A 134 -4.22 15.18 -10.36
CA LYS A 134 -4.44 15.52 -11.78
C LYS A 134 -3.23 16.21 -12.43
N LYS A 135 -2.44 16.97 -11.66
CA LYS A 135 -1.27 17.71 -12.20
C LYS A 135 -0.10 16.83 -12.59
N ILE A 136 -0.01 15.60 -12.05
CA ILE A 136 1.16 14.73 -12.24
C ILE A 136 0.91 13.55 -13.18
N GLU A 137 -0.25 13.50 -13.83
CA GLU A 137 -0.63 12.40 -14.74
C GLU A 137 -0.34 11.02 -14.12
N LEU A 138 -0.76 10.85 -12.86
CA LEU A 138 -0.44 9.66 -12.09
C LEU A 138 -0.97 8.40 -12.78
N LYS A 139 -0.09 7.43 -13.05
CA LYS A 139 -0.44 6.16 -13.67
C LYS A 139 -1.00 5.12 -12.70
N SER A 140 -0.69 5.27 -11.42
CA SER A 140 -1.11 4.33 -10.37
C SER A 140 -2.57 4.49 -10.01
N LYS A 141 -3.12 3.43 -9.42
CA LYS A 141 -4.49 3.45 -8.88
C LYS A 141 -4.51 4.27 -7.60
N VAL A 142 -5.48 5.18 -7.49
CA VAL A 142 -5.72 5.96 -6.26
C VAL A 142 -6.96 5.41 -5.57
N LEU A 143 -6.81 5.05 -4.30
CA LEU A 143 -7.89 4.60 -3.42
C LEU A 143 -8.11 5.64 -2.33
N PHE A 144 -9.36 6.02 -2.08
CA PHE A 144 -9.70 6.88 -0.94
C PHE A 144 -10.25 6.04 0.22
N TYR A 145 -9.70 6.23 1.42
CA TYR A 145 -10.01 5.47 2.63
C TYR A 145 -10.93 6.27 3.57
N TYR A 146 -12.20 5.90 3.64
CA TYR A 146 -13.27 6.64 4.33
C TYR A 146 -13.86 5.87 5.52
N LYS A 147 -14.40 6.61 6.49
CA LYS A 147 -14.94 6.07 7.75
C LYS A 147 -16.45 5.84 7.71
N ASP A 148 -17.21 6.67 7.00
CA ASP A 148 -18.68 6.56 6.96
C ASP A 148 -19.31 6.84 5.58
N ARG A 149 -20.61 6.54 5.48
CA ARG A 149 -21.37 6.63 4.22
C ARG A 149 -21.51 8.06 3.69
N ASN A 150 -21.47 9.08 4.54
CA ASN A 150 -21.58 10.48 4.10
C ASN A 150 -20.29 10.91 3.38
N GLU A 151 -19.14 10.48 3.88
CA GLU A 151 -17.85 10.67 3.20
C GLU A 151 -17.83 9.96 1.83
N LEU A 152 -18.38 8.74 1.75
CA LEU A 152 -18.50 8.01 0.48
C LEU A 152 -19.31 8.78 -0.56
N THR A 153 -20.51 9.26 -0.20
CA THR A 153 -21.35 10.04 -1.12
C THR A 153 -20.60 11.29 -1.61
N ALA A 154 -19.92 12.00 -0.72
CA ALA A 154 -19.12 13.16 -1.10
C ALA A 154 -17.98 12.81 -2.08
N LEU A 155 -17.33 11.66 -1.91
CA LEU A 155 -16.28 11.19 -2.83
C LEU A 155 -16.87 10.81 -4.20
N LEU A 156 -17.99 10.08 -4.23
CA LEU A 156 -18.67 9.68 -5.47
C LEU A 156 -19.22 10.88 -6.26
N ASP A 157 -19.82 11.86 -5.58
CA ASP A 157 -20.31 13.09 -6.22
C ASP A 157 -19.18 13.91 -6.88
N ASN A 158 -17.92 13.68 -6.48
CA ASN A 158 -16.73 14.29 -7.06
C ASN A 158 -16.04 13.40 -8.13
N GLY A 159 -16.70 12.33 -8.58
CA GLY A 159 -16.23 11.44 -9.64
C GLY A 159 -15.07 10.54 -9.21
N ILE A 160 -15.03 10.14 -7.93
CA ILE A 160 -14.03 9.20 -7.42
C ILE A 160 -14.64 7.80 -7.41
N ASP A 161 -14.27 6.99 -8.40
CA ASP A 161 -14.85 5.65 -8.60
C ASP A 161 -14.18 4.56 -7.75
N PHE A 162 -13.06 4.86 -7.10
CA PHE A 162 -12.28 3.89 -6.34
C PHE A 162 -12.20 4.25 -4.85
N VAL A 163 -13.11 3.69 -4.06
CA VAL A 163 -13.27 4.04 -2.65
C VAL A 163 -13.21 2.80 -1.76
N PHE A 164 -12.41 2.84 -0.70
CA PHE A 164 -12.16 1.74 0.23
C PHE A 164 -12.68 2.05 1.64
N PRO A 165 -13.64 1.30 2.20
CA PRO A 165 -14.11 1.58 3.56
C PRO A 165 -13.16 1.06 4.64
N TYR A 166 -13.18 1.76 5.77
CA TYR A 166 -12.43 1.46 6.99
C TYR A 166 -12.56 0.01 7.49
N GLU A 167 -13.66 -0.67 7.16
CA GLU A 167 -13.96 -2.04 7.63
C GLU A 167 -13.71 -3.15 6.60
N GLY A 168 -13.01 -2.87 5.49
CA GLY A 168 -12.58 -3.92 4.56
C GLY A 168 -13.68 -4.51 3.67
N LYS A 169 -14.74 -3.75 3.36
CA LYS A 169 -15.77 -4.12 2.38
C LYS A 169 -15.71 -3.22 1.15
N LEU A 170 -14.87 -3.51 0.16
CA LEU A 170 -14.83 -2.73 -1.08
C LEU A 170 -16.21 -2.78 -1.77
N PHE A 171 -16.82 -1.63 -2.02
CA PHE A 171 -17.94 -1.50 -2.96
C PHE A 171 -17.37 -0.92 -4.25
N ILE A 172 -17.32 -1.75 -5.29
CA ILE A 172 -17.10 -1.30 -6.67
C ILE A 172 -18.51 -1.02 -7.21
N THR A 173 -18.78 0.21 -7.63
CA THR A 173 -19.93 0.51 -8.50
C THR A 173 -19.54 0.29 -9.94
#